data_AF-A0A535ZXY8-F1
#
_entry.id   AF-A0A535ZXY8-F1
#
_cell.length_a   1.000
_cell.length_b   1.000
_cell.length_c   1.000
_cell.angle_alpha   90.00
_cell.angle_beta   90.00
_cell.angle_gamma   90.00
#
_symmetry.space_group_name_H-M   'P 1'
#
loop_
_entity.id
_entity.type
_entity.pdbx_description
1 polymer ?
#
loop_
_entity_poly.entity_id
_entity_poly.type
_entity_poly.pdbx_seq_one_letter_code
_entity_poly.pdbx_strand_id
1 'polypeptide(L)' 'ARVHVSVLGDEEASEKTMKALEDAKPFLRRELGSRTDLRFVPELTFVQDRSAEQAVRISALLREAREREGR' A
#
# COMPACT_ATOMS: atom_id res chain seq x y z
N ALA A 1 1.23 -1.74 13.76
CA ALA A 1 0.18 -2.12 12.79
C ALA A 1 0.62 -1.67 11.41
N ARG A 2 0.50 -2.52 10.38
CA ARG A 2 0.90 -2.18 9.01
C ARG A 2 -0.31 -1.68 8.24
N VAL A 3 -0.16 -0.56 7.54
CA VAL A 3 -1.20 0.05 6.71
C VAL A 3 -0.68 0.05 5.27
N HIS A 4 -1.36 -0.69 4.39
CA HIS A 4 -1.02 -0.75 2.97
C HIS A 4 -1.72 0.40 2.25
N VAL A 5 -0.95 1.18 1.48
CA VAL A 5 -1.46 2.39 0.82
C VAL A 5 -1.20 2.27 -0.68
N SER A 6 -2.28 2.28 -1.45
CA SER A 6 -2.22 2.40 -2.91
C SER A 6 -2.40 3.86 -3.30
N VAL A 7 -1.39 4.45 -3.94
CA VAL A 7 -1.43 5.83 -4.43
C VAL A 7 -1.71 5.78 -5.93
N LEU A 8 -2.82 6.38 -6.35
CA LEU A 8 -3.13 6.61 -7.76
C LEU A 8 -2.30 7.80 -8.25
N GLY A 9 -1.12 7.55 -8.82
CA GLY A 9 -0.20 8.58 -9.28
C GLY A 9 1.11 8.03 -9.82
N ASP A 10 2.04 8.91 -10.14
CA ASP A 10 3.43 8.56 -10.48
C ASP A 10 4.25 8.21 -9.23
N GLU A 11 5.46 7.68 -9.45
CA GLU A 11 6.34 7.25 -8.36
C GLU A 11 6.72 8.42 -7.44
N GLU A 12 6.90 9.62 -7.99
CA GLU A 12 7.17 10.85 -7.23
C GLU A 12 6.00 11.25 -6.32
N ALA A 13 4.76 11.22 -6.83
CA ALA A 13 3.57 11.47 -6.01
C ALA A 13 3.42 10.41 -4.92
N SER A 14 3.75 9.15 -5.22
CA SER A 14 3.72 8.08 -4.23
C SER A 14 4.74 8.33 -3.11
N GLU A 15 5.99 8.66 -3.43
CA GLU A 15 7.02 8.96 -2.42
C GLU A 15 6.63 10.15 -1.55
N LYS A 16 6.15 11.25 -2.16
CA LYS A 16 5.68 12.43 -1.43
C LYS A 16 4.51 12.08 -0.50
N THR A 17 3.57 11.27 -0.97
CA THR A 17 2.41 10.83 -0.17
C THR A 17 2.85 9.96 1.01
N MET A 18 3.75 9.01 0.78
CA MET A 18 4.27 8.15 1.84
C MET A 18 5.00 8.95 2.91
N LYS A 19 5.79 9.96 2.51
CA LYS A 19 6.45 10.87 3.45
C LYS A 19 5.44 11.69 4.26
N ALA A 20 4.44 12.26 3.60
CA ALA A 20 3.39 13.01 4.27
C ALA A 20 2.60 12.14 5.28
N LEU A 21 2.39 10.86 4.97
CA LEU A 21 1.73 9.91 5.88
C LEU A 21 2.58 9.59 7.11
N GLU A 22 3.90 9.43 6.96
CA GLU A 22 4.81 9.26 8.09
C GLU A 22 4.85 10.51 8.98
N ASP A 23 4.86 11.72 8.39
CA ASP A 23 4.79 12.97 9.15
C ASP A 23 3.44 13.13 9.88
N ALA A 24 2.33 12.67 9.27
CA ALA A 24 0.99 12.69 9.84
C ALA A 24 0.73 11.58 10.87
N LYS A 25 1.67 10.65 11.08
CA LYS A 25 1.53 9.49 11.97
C LYS A 25 1.11 9.84 13.41
N PRO A 26 1.66 10.88 14.07
CA PRO A 26 1.22 11.25 15.43
C PRO A 26 -0.24 11.75 15.46
N PHE A 27 -0.65 12.49 14.43
CA PHE A 27 -2.01 12.99 14.28
C PHE A 27 -3.00 11.83 14.09
N LEU A 28 -2.71 10.92 13.16
CA LEU A 28 -3.54 9.74 12.90
C LEU A 28 -3.64 8.84 14.14
N ARG A 29 -2.55 8.67 14.88
CA ARG A 29 -2.56 7.88 16.12
C ARG A 29 -3.45 8.48 17.20
N ARG A 30 -3.41 9.80 17.37
CA ARG A 30 -4.30 10.51 18.30
C ARG A 30 -5.76 10.32 17.89
N GLU A 31 -6.04 10.41 16.60
CA GLU A 31 -7.41 10.38 16.12
C GLU A 31 -8.01 8.97 16.03
N LEU A 32 -7.18 7.94 15.86
CA LEU A 32 -7.60 6.56 16.07
C LEU A 32 -7.90 6.27 17.54
N GLY A 33 -7.14 6.85 18.46
CA GLY A 33 -7.38 6.69 19.90
C GLY A 33 -8.64 7.42 20.39
N SER A 34 -9.05 8.50 19.75
CA SER A 34 -10.28 9.22 20.10
C SER A 34 -11.54 8.54 19.55
N ARG A 35 -11.44 7.90 18.37
CA ARG A 35 -12.58 7.32 17.65
C ARG A 35 -12.76 5.82 17.83
N THR A 36 -11.77 5.13 18.39
CA THR A 36 -11.78 3.67 18.55
C THR A 36 -11.53 3.32 20.01
N ASP A 37 -12.31 2.40 20.58
CA ASP A 37 -12.12 1.88 21.95
C ASP A 37 -10.91 0.93 22.05
N LEU A 38 -9.74 1.45 21.68
CA LEU A 38 -8.47 0.76 21.79
C LEU A 38 -7.77 1.19 23.07
N ARG A 39 -7.57 0.23 23.99
CA ARG A 39 -6.78 0.45 25.22
C ARG A 39 -5.36 0.93 24.93
N PHE A 40 -4.78 0.49 23.81
CA PHE A 40 -3.48 0.94 23.30
C PHE A 40 -3.54 1.12 21.79
N VAL A 41 -3.26 2.32 21.31
CA VAL A 41 -3.14 2.57 19.87
C VAL A 41 -1.74 2.14 19.42
N PRO A 42 -1.62 1.16 18.51
CA PRO A 42 -0.33 0.69 18.04
C PRO A 42 0.38 1.75 17.17
N GLU A 43 1.70 1.64 17.03
CA GLU A 43 2.42 2.42 16.02
C GLU A 43 1.99 2.01 14.62
N LEU A 44 1.72 2.99 13.76
CA LEU A 44 1.36 2.76 12.36
C LEU A 44 2.62 2.69 11.51
N THR A 45 2.73 1.72 10.63
CA THR A 45 3.80 1.63 9.62
C THR A 45 3.14 1.63 8.26
N PHE A 46 3.46 2.62 7.44
CA PHE A 46 2.89 2.73 6.09
C PHE A 46 3.74 1.95 5.10
N VAL A 47 3.08 1.15 4.25
CA VAL A 47 3.74 0.35 3.22
C VAL A 47 3.05 0.63 1.89
N GLN A 48 3.82 1.01 0.87
CA GLN A 48 3.29 1.21 -0.47
C GLN A 48 2.76 -0.13 -1.02
N ASP A 49 1.54 -0.12 -1.53
CA ASP A 49 0.92 -1.31 -2.10
C ASP A 49 1.32 -1.48 -3.58
N ARG A 50 2.26 -2.40 -3.82
CA ARG A 50 2.72 -2.79 -5.17
C ARG A 50 2.01 -4.04 -5.71
N SER A 51 0.96 -4.51 -5.03
CA SER A 51 0.25 -5.73 -5.42
C SER A 51 -0.38 -5.63 -6.81
N ALA A 52 -0.81 -4.43 -7.22
CA ALA A 52 -1.38 -4.18 -8.55
C ALA A 52 -0.38 -4.40 -9.69
N GLU A 53 0.83 -3.85 -9.59
CA GLU A 53 1.91 -4.09 -10.57
C GLU A 53 2.27 -5.58 -10.66
N GLN A 54 2.34 -6.23 -9.50
CA GLN A 54 2.65 -7.65 -9.43
C GLN A 54 1.55 -8.50 -10.07
N ALA A 55 0.27 -8.15 -9.89
CA ALA A 55 -0.85 -8.81 -10.54
C ALA A 55 -0.75 -8.67 -12.07
N VAL A 56 -0.49 -7.47 -12.59
CA VAL A 56 -0.31 -7.23 -14.03
C VAL A 56 0.83 -8.09 -14.60
N ARG A 57 1.97 -8.15 -13.90
CA ARG A 57 3.12 -8.97 -14.31
C ARG A 57 2.77 -10.46 -14.33
N ILE A 58 2.06 -10.96 -13.31
CA ILE A 58 1.62 -12.36 -13.27
C ILE A 58 0.67 -12.65 -14.43
N SER A 59 -0.31 -11.78 -14.69
CA SER A 59 -1.23 -11.94 -15.82
C SER A 59 -0.51 -11.97 -17.17
N ALA A 60 0.50 -11.14 -17.36
CA ALA A 60 1.33 -11.14 -18.57
C ALA A 60 2.10 -12.46 -18.74
N LEU A 61 2.75 -12.95 -17.68
CA LEU A 61 3.48 -14.22 -17.70
C LEU A 61 2.58 -15.43 -17.95
N LEU A 62 1.38 -15.45 -17.34
CA LEU A 62 0.38 -16.51 -17.57
C LEU A 62 -0.10 -16.52 -19.01
N ARG A 63 -0.27 -15.35 -19.62
CA ARG A 63 -0.64 -15.24 -21.04
C ARG A 63 0.49 -15.77 -21.94
N GLU A 64 1.72 -15.38 -21.69
CA GLU A 64 2.89 -15.85 -22.45
C GLU A 64 3.05 -17.38 -22.34
N ALA A 65 2.87 -17.94 -21.15
CA ALA A 65 2.93 -19.39 -20.94
C ALA A 65 1.86 -20.14 -21.76
N ARG A 66 0.62 -19.64 -21.76
CA ARG A 66 -0.48 -20.21 -22.56
C ARG A 66 -0.22 -20.11 -24.06
N GLU A 67 0.36 -19.01 -24.53
CA GLU A 67 0.72 -18.84 -25.94
C GLU A 67 1.86 -19.80 -26.38
N ARG A 68 2.74 -20.21 -25.46
CA ARG A 68 3.80 -21.19 -25.71
C ARG A 68 3.31 -22.65 -25.69
N GLU A 69 2.38 -23.01 -24.80
CA GLU A 69 1.79 -24.36 -24.74
C GLU A 69 0.83 -24.65 -25.91
N GLY A 70 0.30 -23.62 -26.58
CA GLY A 70 -0.58 -23.75 -27.74
C GLY A 70 0.12 -23.94 -29.10
N ARG A 71 1.46 -24.10 -29.14
CA ARG A 71 2.26 -24.40 -30.32
C ARG A 71 2.89 -25.78 -30.21
#